data_AF-A0AAD4ET33-F1
#
_entry.id   AF-A0AAD4ET33-F1
#
_cell.length_a   1.000
_cell.length_b   1.000
_cell.length_c   1.000
_cell.angle_alpha   90.00
_cell.angle_beta   90.00
_cell.angle_gamma   90.00
#
_symmetry.space_group_name_H-M   'P 1'
#
loop_
_entity.id
_entity.type
_entity.pdbx_description
1 polymer ?
#
loop_
_entity_poly.entity_id
_entity_poly.type
_entity_poly.pdbx_seq_one_letter_code
_entity_poly.pdbx_strand_id
1 'polypeptide(L)'
;MSIFAGVAADVCALLLASDQPTNALECLEKGRAVIIGQLIDRGTIVVVNITKFRSDAVLVSRGAVKALSLPGLRASDAEAWLGKKWTGRGVRRDGHAQKNKEYLKYLAWLWDVSTENAFSKAVSSYTPSIKALWYAQERARATDGARGALLIVAMPTTPGQVAQPDSRTQQDTRKPPDLPGVAEETKKITDIVNGHVPIEPLDLPSVDQAVDKLTDCYIAHFTCHGLTDHADPSNSGLILQKRGEGQEAEQDRLTVHRGSELSLAHARIAYLSACSTAENGAARLSDEVIHVVSGFQVAGFPYVVGCLWPSIDWVRVEVSSGFYGSLLRRRGARWDGGEVARAVREAVMAVREAEMDRPLAWAQFVHFGA
;
A
#
# COMPACT_ATOMS: atom_id res chain seq x y z
N MET A 1 -9.12 21.67 0.06
CA MET A 1 -10.59 21.64 0.20
C MET A 1 -11.21 22.01 -1.16
N SER A 2 -11.52 21.02 -1.99
CA SER A 2 -12.43 21.27 -3.12
C SER A 2 -13.81 21.62 -2.58
N ILE A 3 -14.27 22.80 -2.95
CA ILE A 3 -15.52 23.40 -2.52
C ILE A 3 -16.71 22.49 -2.89
N PHE A 4 -16.58 21.58 -3.87
CA PHE A 4 -17.71 20.81 -4.40
C PHE A 4 -17.96 19.45 -3.73
N ALA A 5 -16.92 18.77 -3.25
CA ALA A 5 -17.09 17.43 -2.64
C ALA A 5 -17.76 17.50 -1.26
N GLY A 6 -17.46 18.55 -0.48
CA GLY A 6 -18.14 18.84 0.78
C GLY A 6 -19.58 19.33 0.54
N VAL A 7 -19.77 20.24 -0.42
CA VAL A 7 -21.09 20.83 -0.72
C VAL A 7 -22.12 19.79 -1.12
N ALA A 8 -21.78 18.78 -1.91
CA ALA A 8 -22.75 17.73 -2.27
C ALA A 8 -23.20 16.90 -1.05
N ALA A 9 -22.30 16.63 -0.10
CA ALA A 9 -22.61 15.92 1.14
C ALA A 9 -23.40 16.81 2.12
N ASP A 10 -23.01 18.08 2.26
CA ASP A 10 -23.69 19.06 3.12
C ASP A 10 -25.12 19.35 2.61
N VAL A 11 -25.28 19.51 1.29
CA VAL A 11 -26.59 19.68 0.64
C VAL A 11 -27.43 18.40 0.77
N CYS A 12 -26.83 17.21 0.63
CA CYS A 12 -27.52 15.94 0.87
C CYS A 12 -28.03 15.84 2.32
N ALA A 13 -27.20 16.20 3.31
CA ALA A 13 -27.59 16.21 4.72
C ALA A 13 -28.74 17.20 5.01
N LEU A 14 -28.71 18.39 4.42
CA LEU A 14 -29.80 19.38 4.52
C LEU A 14 -31.10 18.91 3.86
N LEU A 15 -31.00 18.26 2.70
CA LEU A 15 -32.15 17.72 1.97
C LEU A 15 -32.78 16.52 2.69
N LEU A 16 -31.96 15.66 3.32
CA LEU A 16 -32.44 14.59 4.20
C LEU A 16 -33.12 15.15 5.45
N ALA A 17 -32.55 16.19 6.07
CA ALA A 17 -33.18 16.89 7.20
C ALA A 17 -34.49 17.61 6.82
N SER A 18 -34.73 17.83 5.52
CA SER A 18 -35.93 18.46 4.97
C SER A 18 -36.89 17.44 4.31
N ASP A 19 -36.72 16.14 4.55
CA ASP A 19 -37.52 15.04 4.00
C ASP A 19 -37.56 14.99 2.46
N GLN A 20 -36.44 15.31 1.82
CA GLN A 20 -36.27 15.27 0.36
C GLN A 20 -35.21 14.23 -0.09
N PRO A 21 -35.44 12.93 0.14
CA PRO A 21 -34.44 11.89 -0.12
C PRO A 21 -34.07 11.72 -1.59
N THR A 22 -35.01 11.95 -2.52
CA THR A 22 -34.75 11.86 -3.97
C THR A 22 -33.81 12.96 -4.44
N ASN A 23 -34.02 14.20 -3.98
CA ASN A 23 -33.15 15.33 -4.31
C ASN A 23 -31.77 15.16 -3.65
N ALA A 24 -31.73 14.60 -2.43
CA ALA A 24 -30.49 14.27 -1.74
C ALA A 24 -29.65 13.28 -2.55
N LEU A 25 -30.27 12.21 -3.06
CA LEU A 25 -29.62 11.23 -3.93
C LEU A 25 -29.13 11.86 -5.24
N GLU A 26 -29.95 12.69 -5.89
CA GLU A 26 -29.57 13.36 -7.14
C GLU A 26 -28.38 14.31 -6.96
N CYS A 27 -28.34 15.08 -5.87
CA CYS A 27 -27.20 15.92 -5.52
C CYS A 27 -25.93 15.10 -5.27
N LEU A 28 -26.05 13.94 -4.62
CA LEU A 28 -24.92 13.06 -4.36
C LEU A 28 -24.35 12.47 -5.66
N GLU A 29 -25.23 12.04 -6.58
CA GLU A 29 -24.83 11.51 -7.89
C GLU A 29 -24.20 12.59 -8.79
N LYS A 30 -24.74 13.81 -8.80
CA LYS A 30 -24.11 14.96 -9.49
C LYS A 30 -22.73 15.29 -8.91
N GLY A 31 -22.58 15.24 -7.59
CA GLY A 31 -21.28 15.42 -6.92
C GLY A 31 -20.26 14.35 -7.33
N ARG A 32 -20.68 13.07 -7.36
CA ARG A 32 -19.85 11.95 -7.83
C ARG A 32 -19.41 12.13 -9.28
N ALA A 33 -20.32 12.53 -10.16
CA ALA A 33 -20.02 12.78 -11.58
C ALA A 33 -18.98 13.90 -11.77
N VAL A 34 -19.06 14.99 -11.01
CA VAL A 34 -18.06 16.07 -11.03
C VAL A 34 -16.69 15.57 -10.58
N ILE A 35 -16.62 14.76 -9.52
CA ILE A 35 -15.36 14.21 -9.04
C ILE A 35 -14.75 13.24 -10.06
N ILE A 36 -15.56 12.34 -10.63
CA ILE A 36 -15.14 11.42 -11.69
C ILE A 36 -14.62 12.18 -12.91
N GLY A 37 -15.32 13.24 -13.35
CA GLY A 37 -14.88 14.10 -14.45
C GLY A 37 -13.51 14.74 -14.19
N GLN A 38 -13.28 15.27 -12.98
CA GLN A 38 -11.99 15.86 -12.60
C GLN A 38 -10.85 14.84 -12.51
N LEU A 39 -11.15 13.57 -12.17
CA LEU A 39 -10.18 12.48 -12.15
C LEU A 39 -9.83 12.02 -13.56
N ILE A 40 -10.83 11.92 -14.45
CA ILE A 40 -10.66 11.58 -15.86
C ILE A 40 -9.80 12.62 -16.59
N ASP A 41 -9.87 13.89 -16.21
CA ASP A 41 -9.01 14.95 -16.75
C ASP A 41 -7.51 14.75 -16.41
N ARG A 42 -7.19 13.91 -15.41
CA ARG A 42 -5.82 13.70 -14.89
C ARG A 42 -5.22 12.33 -15.18
N GLY A 43 -6.00 11.39 -15.72
CA GLY A 43 -5.52 10.04 -16.01
C GLY A 43 -6.61 9.13 -16.56
N THR A 44 -6.27 7.85 -16.72
CA THR A 44 -7.22 6.83 -17.16
C THR A 44 -7.69 6.04 -15.95
N ILE A 45 -8.99 6.05 -15.67
CA ILE A 45 -9.62 5.19 -14.66
C ILE A 45 -9.87 3.83 -15.30
N VAL A 46 -9.37 2.75 -14.70
CA VAL A 46 -9.63 1.39 -15.16
C VAL A 46 -10.61 0.72 -14.19
N VAL A 47 -11.79 0.38 -14.68
CA VAL A 47 -12.80 -0.40 -13.93
C VAL A 47 -12.83 -1.81 -14.50
N VAL A 48 -12.46 -2.80 -13.69
CA VAL A 48 -12.53 -4.21 -14.11
C VAL A 48 -13.87 -4.78 -13.67
N ASN A 49 -14.68 -5.18 -14.65
CA ASN A 49 -15.97 -5.83 -14.42
C ASN A 49 -15.85 -7.32 -14.76
N ILE A 50 -16.24 -8.18 -13.81
CA ILE A 50 -16.22 -9.64 -13.97
C ILE A 50 -17.66 -10.12 -13.88
N THR A 51 -18.20 -10.70 -14.97
CA THR A 51 -19.57 -11.22 -15.00
C THR A 51 -19.60 -12.67 -15.48
N LYS A 52 -20.72 -13.37 -15.25
CA LYS A 52 -20.95 -14.74 -15.72
C LYS A 52 -20.89 -14.91 -17.24
N PHE A 53 -20.98 -13.82 -18.00
CA PHE A 53 -20.99 -13.85 -19.46
C PHE A 53 -19.65 -13.45 -20.06
N ARG A 54 -19.06 -12.35 -19.59
CA ARG A 54 -17.76 -11.84 -20.01
C ARG A 54 -17.13 -10.97 -18.92
N SER A 55 -15.82 -10.81 -19.01
CA SER A 55 -15.07 -9.89 -18.17
C SER A 55 -14.38 -8.85 -19.03
N ASP A 56 -14.50 -7.60 -18.64
CA ASP A 56 -13.99 -6.45 -19.37
C ASP A 56 -13.27 -5.50 -18.42
N ALA A 57 -12.19 -4.90 -18.88
CA ALA A 57 -11.66 -3.67 -18.27
C ALA A 57 -12.21 -2.47 -19.05
N VAL A 58 -12.91 -1.58 -18.37
CA VAL A 58 -13.38 -0.29 -18.92
C VAL A 58 -12.37 0.77 -18.55
N LEU A 59 -11.68 1.30 -19.55
CA LEU A 59 -10.72 2.39 -19.43
C LEU A 59 -11.42 3.70 -19.77
N VAL A 60 -11.62 4.55 -18.77
CA VAL A 60 -12.25 5.85 -18.90
C VAL A 60 -11.18 6.93 -18.84
N SER A 61 -11.03 7.68 -19.93
CA SER A 61 -10.07 8.78 -20.10
C SER A 61 -10.75 10.01 -20.70
N ARG A 62 -10.10 11.17 -20.64
CA ARG A 62 -10.64 12.48 -21.04
C ARG A 62 -11.34 12.53 -22.40
N GLY A 63 -10.91 11.71 -23.36
CA GLY A 63 -11.49 11.69 -24.71
C GLY A 63 -11.92 10.30 -25.19
N ALA A 64 -11.83 9.26 -24.36
CA ALA A 64 -12.13 7.91 -24.80
C ALA A 64 -12.57 7.01 -23.64
N VAL A 65 -13.61 6.23 -23.93
CA VAL A 65 -13.93 5.01 -23.18
C VAL A 65 -13.51 3.83 -24.04
N LYS A 66 -12.57 3.02 -23.55
CA LYS A 66 -12.14 1.79 -24.22
C LYS A 66 -12.52 0.59 -23.36
N ALA A 67 -13.07 -0.45 -23.98
CA ALA A 67 -13.26 -1.74 -23.33
C ALA A 67 -12.16 -2.70 -23.81
N LEU A 68 -11.44 -3.30 -22.87
CA LEU A 68 -10.54 -4.41 -23.13
C LEU A 68 -11.21 -5.70 -22.67
N SER A 69 -11.42 -6.63 -23.61
CA SER A 69 -11.94 -7.95 -23.26
C SER A 69 -10.88 -8.75 -22.51
N LEU A 70 -11.28 -9.39 -21.41
CA LEU A 70 -10.45 -10.24 -20.57
C LEU A 70 -11.00 -11.69 -20.61
N PRO A 71 -10.93 -12.39 -21.76
CA PRO A 71 -11.56 -13.70 -21.95
C PRO A 71 -11.02 -14.80 -21.03
N GLY A 72 -9.82 -14.60 -20.48
CA GLY A 72 -9.19 -15.49 -19.50
C GLY A 72 -9.68 -15.31 -18.06
N LEU A 73 -10.39 -14.21 -17.74
CA LEU A 73 -10.83 -13.88 -16.38
C LEU A 73 -12.31 -14.30 -16.18
N ARG A 74 -12.60 -15.59 -16.09
CA ARG A 74 -14.00 -16.08 -15.98
C ARG A 74 -14.56 -15.87 -14.58
N ALA A 75 -15.83 -15.48 -14.48
CA ALA A 75 -16.51 -15.33 -13.19
C ALA A 75 -16.57 -16.63 -12.38
N SER A 76 -16.72 -17.79 -13.03
CA SER A 76 -16.68 -19.09 -12.35
C SER A 76 -15.36 -19.33 -11.63
N ASP A 77 -14.26 -18.91 -12.24
CA ASP A 77 -12.92 -19.09 -11.71
C ASP A 77 -12.71 -18.09 -10.56
N ALA A 78 -13.09 -16.81 -10.76
CA ALA A 78 -13.06 -15.79 -9.71
C ALA A 78 -13.93 -16.16 -8.50
N GLU A 79 -15.16 -16.65 -8.69
CA GLU A 79 -16.06 -17.13 -7.63
C GLU A 79 -15.46 -18.34 -6.91
N ALA A 80 -14.86 -19.30 -7.63
CA ALA A 80 -14.20 -20.45 -7.04
C ALA A 80 -13.00 -20.05 -6.16
N TRP A 81 -12.29 -18.98 -6.52
CA TRP A 81 -11.19 -18.44 -5.72
C TRP A 81 -11.66 -17.58 -4.55
N LEU A 82 -12.67 -16.73 -4.72
CA LEU A 82 -13.27 -15.91 -3.64
C LEU A 82 -13.97 -16.76 -2.58
N GLY A 83 -14.51 -17.92 -2.97
CA GLY A 83 -15.12 -18.89 -2.06
C GLY A 83 -14.14 -19.63 -1.16
N LYS A 84 -12.82 -19.54 -1.40
CA LYS A 84 -11.80 -20.18 -0.56
C LYS A 84 -11.52 -19.34 0.69
N LYS A 85 -11.52 -19.99 1.87
CA LYS A 85 -11.09 -19.35 3.14
C LYS A 85 -9.56 -19.27 3.21
N TRP A 86 -9.02 -18.15 2.72
CA TRP A 86 -7.59 -17.88 2.69
C TRP A 86 -7.00 -17.64 4.08
N THR A 87 -7.74 -16.99 4.99
CA THR A 87 -7.34 -16.73 6.38
C THR A 87 -8.39 -17.23 7.39
N GLY A 88 -7.94 -17.74 8.54
CA GLY A 88 -8.83 -18.21 9.61
C GLY A 88 -8.08 -18.76 10.84
N ARG A 89 -8.59 -18.47 12.04
CA ARG A 89 -8.07 -19.02 13.31
C ARG A 89 -8.19 -20.55 13.29
N GLY A 90 -7.09 -21.26 13.51
CA GLY A 90 -7.08 -22.70 13.76
C GLY A 90 -6.35 -23.58 12.72
N VAL A 91 -5.67 -23.01 11.72
CA VAL A 91 -4.90 -23.83 10.77
C VAL A 91 -3.61 -24.31 11.45
N ARG A 92 -3.52 -25.62 11.73
CA ARG A 92 -2.26 -26.27 12.13
C ARG A 92 -1.17 -25.97 11.08
N ARG A 93 0.10 -25.87 11.52
CA ARG A 93 1.29 -25.58 10.69
C ARG A 93 1.32 -26.36 9.36
N ASP A 94 0.77 -27.57 9.38
CA ASP A 94 0.70 -28.56 8.29
C ASP A 94 -0.24 -28.13 7.14
N GLY A 95 -1.23 -27.26 7.40
CA GLY A 95 -2.20 -26.77 6.41
C GLY A 95 -1.75 -25.51 5.65
N HIS A 96 -0.77 -24.77 6.17
CA HIS A 96 -0.27 -23.54 5.54
C HIS A 96 0.48 -23.82 4.23
N ALA A 97 1.26 -24.90 4.17
CA ALA A 97 2.00 -25.26 2.97
C ALA A 97 1.07 -25.61 1.80
N GLN A 98 -0.01 -26.36 2.07
CA GLN A 98 -1.00 -26.73 1.06
C GLN A 98 -1.82 -25.51 0.60
N LYS A 99 -2.23 -24.62 1.52
CA LYS A 99 -2.91 -23.38 1.16
C LYS A 99 -2.03 -22.44 0.36
N ASN A 100 -0.75 -22.30 0.71
CA ASN A 100 0.22 -21.52 -0.07
C ASN A 100 0.38 -22.12 -1.48
N LYS A 101 0.39 -23.45 -1.62
CA LYS A 101 0.43 -24.13 -2.93
C LYS A 101 -0.83 -23.86 -3.76
N GLU A 102 -2.00 -23.79 -3.15
CA GLU A 102 -3.25 -23.42 -3.83
C GLU A 102 -3.33 -21.93 -4.17
N TYR A 103 -2.83 -21.05 -3.29
CA TYR A 103 -2.74 -19.61 -3.52
C TYR A 103 -1.73 -19.29 -4.63
N LEU A 104 -0.61 -20.03 -4.70
CA LEU A 104 0.32 -19.99 -5.82
C LEU A 104 -0.35 -20.36 -7.14
N LYS A 105 -1.20 -21.39 -7.14
CA LYS A 105 -1.99 -21.76 -8.35
C LYS A 105 -2.98 -20.68 -8.75
N TYR A 106 -3.61 -20.00 -7.79
CA TYR A 106 -4.48 -18.86 -8.06
C TYR A 106 -3.72 -17.70 -8.71
N LEU A 107 -2.61 -17.28 -8.10
CA LEU A 107 -1.81 -16.16 -8.61
C LEU A 107 -1.14 -16.49 -9.94
N ALA A 108 -0.64 -17.72 -10.10
CA ALA A 108 -0.12 -18.20 -11.36
C ALA A 108 -1.22 -18.21 -12.43
N TRP A 109 -2.43 -18.70 -12.13
CA TRP A 109 -3.56 -18.66 -13.05
C TRP A 109 -3.94 -17.23 -13.46
N LEU A 110 -4.09 -16.32 -12.49
CA LEU A 110 -4.43 -14.91 -12.72
C LEU A 110 -3.41 -14.22 -13.65
N TRP A 111 -2.18 -14.72 -13.66
CA TRP A 111 -1.08 -14.21 -14.46
C TRP A 111 -0.91 -14.91 -15.82
N ASP A 112 -1.12 -16.24 -15.87
CA ASP A 112 -0.93 -17.09 -17.04
C ASP A 112 -2.05 -16.92 -18.08
N VAL A 113 -3.28 -16.67 -17.63
CA VAL A 113 -4.41 -16.32 -18.51
C VAL A 113 -4.24 -14.97 -19.22
N SER A 114 -3.12 -14.28 -19.00
CA SER A 114 -2.93 -12.93 -19.47
C SER A 114 -1.45 -12.66 -19.75
N THR A 115 -0.92 -13.30 -20.79
CA THR A 115 0.42 -13.04 -21.36
C THR A 115 0.55 -11.61 -21.94
N GLU A 116 -0.58 -10.95 -22.20
CA GLU A 116 -0.71 -9.50 -22.44
C GLU A 116 -1.55 -8.82 -21.33
N ASN A 117 -1.25 -9.09 -20.07
CA ASN A 117 -2.01 -8.53 -18.94
C ASN A 117 -1.92 -7.02 -18.80
N ALA A 118 -2.91 -6.47 -18.10
CA ALA A 118 -2.97 -5.05 -17.76
C ALA A 118 -1.65 -4.57 -17.13
N PHE A 119 -0.98 -5.37 -16.29
CA PHE A 119 0.30 -5.01 -15.69
C PHE A 119 1.45 -4.88 -16.71
N SER A 120 1.41 -5.67 -17.78
CA SER A 120 2.34 -5.62 -18.91
C SER A 120 2.11 -4.40 -19.80
N LYS A 121 0.90 -3.82 -19.81
CA LYS A 121 0.51 -2.72 -20.70
C LYS A 121 0.21 -1.40 -19.99
N ALA A 122 0.05 -1.41 -18.67
CA ALA A 122 -0.32 -0.27 -17.86
C ALA A 122 0.59 -0.12 -16.64
N VAL A 123 0.70 1.13 -16.17
CA VAL A 123 1.27 1.47 -14.88
C VAL A 123 0.10 1.63 -13.92
N SER A 124 -0.02 0.75 -12.94
CA SER A 124 -1.14 0.74 -11.99
C SER A 124 -0.84 1.61 -10.77
N SER A 125 -1.84 2.36 -10.33
CA SER A 125 -1.89 3.02 -9.03
C SER A 125 -3.23 2.74 -8.38
N TYR A 126 -3.24 2.52 -7.07
CA TYR A 126 -4.43 2.21 -6.29
C TYR A 126 -4.80 3.37 -5.38
N THR A 127 -6.07 3.44 -4.98
CA THR A 127 -6.55 4.35 -3.96
C THR A 127 -7.67 3.66 -3.18
N PRO A 128 -7.71 3.76 -1.84
CA PRO A 128 -8.75 3.13 -1.06
C PRO A 128 -10.11 3.81 -1.25
N SER A 129 -10.12 5.09 -1.62
CA SER A 129 -11.35 5.82 -1.94
C SER A 129 -11.10 6.99 -2.86
N ILE A 130 -12.17 7.54 -3.43
CA ILE A 130 -12.12 8.80 -4.21
C ILE A 130 -11.64 9.97 -3.34
N LYS A 131 -12.03 10.00 -2.06
CA LYS A 131 -11.60 11.05 -1.12
C LYS A 131 -10.11 10.97 -0.83
N ALA A 132 -9.57 9.76 -0.64
CA ALA A 132 -8.15 9.54 -0.47
C ALA A 132 -7.36 9.94 -1.72
N LEU A 133 -7.88 9.65 -2.92
CA LEU A 133 -7.27 10.07 -4.18
C LEU A 133 -7.21 11.59 -4.31
N TRP A 134 -8.32 12.28 -4.01
CA TRP A 134 -8.36 13.74 -4.02
C TRP A 134 -7.37 14.34 -3.03
N TYR A 135 -7.35 13.82 -1.80
CA TYR A 135 -6.42 14.27 -0.77
C TYR A 135 -4.96 14.07 -1.22
N ALA A 136 -4.62 12.88 -1.71
CA ALA A 136 -3.30 12.60 -2.27
C ALA A 136 -2.94 13.57 -3.42
N GLN A 137 -3.89 13.93 -4.27
CA GLN A 137 -3.65 14.92 -5.35
C GLN A 137 -3.42 16.34 -4.81
N GLU A 138 -4.16 16.77 -3.78
CA GLU A 138 -3.91 18.07 -3.12
C GLU A 138 -2.53 18.09 -2.48
N ARG A 139 -2.17 17.03 -1.75
CA ARG A 139 -0.84 16.87 -1.12
C ARG A 139 0.28 16.85 -2.17
N ALA A 140 0.09 16.12 -3.27
CA ALA A 140 1.04 16.08 -4.38
C ALA A 140 1.27 17.44 -5.05
N ARG A 141 0.28 18.35 -5.01
CA ARG A 141 0.47 19.73 -5.50
C ARG A 141 1.17 20.60 -4.47
N ALA A 142 0.81 20.44 -3.21
CA ALA A 142 1.38 21.21 -2.11
C ALA A 142 2.87 20.93 -1.91
N THR A 143 3.32 19.69 -2.13
CA THR A 143 4.73 19.29 -1.99
C THR A 143 5.49 19.28 -3.32
N ASP A 144 4.91 19.86 -4.37
CA ASP A 144 5.54 19.91 -5.68
C ASP A 144 6.76 20.86 -5.68
N GLY A 145 7.90 20.36 -6.15
CA GLY A 145 9.18 21.10 -6.11
C GLY A 145 9.80 21.24 -4.71
N ALA A 146 9.16 20.70 -3.67
CA ALA A 146 9.78 20.61 -2.35
C ALA A 146 11.00 19.68 -2.39
N ARG A 147 11.96 19.94 -1.50
CA ARG A 147 13.13 19.09 -1.26
C ARG A 147 13.19 18.80 0.22
N GLY A 148 13.66 17.62 0.57
CA GLY A 148 13.94 17.24 1.95
C GLY A 148 14.72 15.95 1.99
N ALA A 149 14.87 15.39 3.19
CA ALA A 149 15.66 14.20 3.41
C ALA A 149 14.92 12.90 3.07
N LEU A 150 15.70 11.85 2.80
CA LEU A 150 15.30 10.46 2.86
C LEU A 150 15.53 9.95 4.28
N LEU A 151 14.45 9.70 5.02
CA LEU A 151 14.47 8.99 6.29
C LEU A 151 14.49 7.49 6.02
N ILE A 152 15.48 6.76 6.56
CA ILE A 152 15.53 5.29 6.50
C ILE A 152 15.34 4.75 7.93
N VAL A 153 14.24 4.04 8.16
CA VAL A 153 13.91 3.40 9.44
C VAL A 153 14.16 1.90 9.29
N ALA A 154 15.18 1.38 9.98
CA ALA A 154 15.64 0.01 9.85
C ALA A 154 15.47 -0.78 11.15
N MET A 155 14.85 -1.97 11.05
CA MET A 155 14.70 -2.92 12.16
C MET A 155 15.24 -4.31 11.75
N PRO A 156 16.57 -4.52 11.71
CA PRO A 156 17.17 -5.81 11.36
C PRO A 156 16.85 -6.91 12.39
N THR A 157 16.66 -6.52 13.65
CA THR A 157 16.24 -7.39 14.75
C THR A 157 15.04 -6.75 15.43
N THR A 158 14.12 -7.57 15.95
CA THR A 158 12.96 -7.08 16.71
C THR A 158 12.97 -7.68 18.11
N PRO A 159 12.74 -6.89 19.17
CA PRO A 159 12.66 -7.42 20.53
C PRO A 159 11.49 -8.38 20.71
N GLY A 160 11.53 -9.21 21.75
CA GLY A 160 10.44 -10.14 22.08
C GLY A 160 10.95 -11.38 22.80
N GLN A 161 10.05 -12.06 23.49
CA GLN A 161 10.39 -13.31 24.17
C GLN A 161 10.41 -14.47 23.16
N VAL A 162 11.41 -15.35 23.27
CA VAL A 162 11.39 -16.64 22.58
C VAL A 162 10.22 -17.43 23.16
N ALA A 163 9.30 -17.88 22.30
CA ALA A 163 8.05 -18.49 22.73
C ALA A 163 8.26 -19.56 23.81
N GLN A 164 7.83 -19.29 25.04
CA GLN A 164 7.50 -20.33 26.00
C GLN A 164 6.03 -20.72 25.83
N PRO A 165 5.69 -22.02 25.98
CA PRO A 165 4.34 -22.52 25.77
C PRO A 165 3.45 -22.19 26.98
N ASP A 166 3.10 -20.92 27.18
CA ASP A 166 1.97 -20.53 28.04
C ASP A 166 1.09 -19.52 27.30
N SER A 167 -0.10 -20.00 26.97
CA SER A 167 -1.18 -19.27 26.33
C SER A 167 -2.05 -18.59 27.39
N ARG A 168 -1.88 -17.28 27.62
CA ARG A 168 -2.92 -16.51 28.34
C ARG A 168 -2.97 -14.99 28.10
N THR A 169 -2.11 -14.41 27.27
CA THR A 169 -2.21 -12.99 26.87
C THR A 169 -2.45 -12.88 25.36
N GLN A 170 -3.41 -12.03 24.97
CA GLN A 170 -3.86 -11.83 23.59
C GLN A 170 -2.94 -10.91 22.76
N GLN A 171 -1.83 -10.43 23.34
CA GLN A 171 -0.79 -9.73 22.61
C GLN A 171 0.28 -10.75 22.20
N ASP A 172 0.47 -10.91 20.90
CA ASP A 172 1.53 -11.74 20.35
C ASP A 172 2.91 -11.08 20.58
N THR A 173 3.46 -11.25 21.78
CA THR A 173 4.78 -10.73 22.20
C THR A 173 5.94 -11.64 21.74
N ARG A 174 5.66 -12.62 20.88
CA ARG A 174 6.66 -13.55 20.36
C ARG A 174 7.66 -12.78 19.50
N LYS A 175 8.95 -13.09 19.68
CA LYS A 175 10.01 -12.55 18.83
C LYS A 175 9.79 -12.94 17.35
N PRO A 176 9.61 -11.96 16.43
CA PRO A 176 9.62 -12.21 15.00
C PRO A 176 11.00 -12.70 14.54
N PRO A 177 11.11 -13.44 13.42
CA PRO A 177 12.41 -13.80 12.87
C PRO A 177 13.23 -12.54 12.53
N ASP A 178 14.54 -12.61 12.72
CA ASP A 178 15.45 -11.53 12.32
C ASP A 178 15.40 -11.35 10.78
N LEU A 179 15.64 -10.12 10.32
CA LEU A 179 15.57 -9.72 8.91
C LEU A 179 16.98 -9.39 8.40
N PRO A 180 17.80 -10.39 8.03
CA PRO A 180 19.20 -10.16 7.66
C PRO A 180 19.35 -9.26 6.42
N GLY A 181 18.38 -9.28 5.51
CA GLY A 181 18.34 -8.45 4.31
C GLY A 181 18.16 -6.96 4.58
N VAL A 182 17.72 -6.55 5.78
CA VAL A 182 17.59 -5.12 6.15
C VAL A 182 18.92 -4.39 6.03
N ALA A 183 20.02 -5.01 6.45
CA ALA A 183 21.35 -4.40 6.36
C ALA A 183 21.79 -4.22 4.90
N GLU A 184 21.48 -5.19 4.04
CA GLU A 184 21.78 -5.12 2.61
C GLU A 184 20.90 -4.08 1.89
N GLU A 185 19.61 -4.06 2.20
CA GLU A 185 18.62 -3.11 1.68
C GLU A 185 19.03 -1.67 2.00
N THR A 186 19.24 -1.35 3.29
CA THR A 186 19.65 -0.01 3.73
C THR A 186 20.96 0.42 3.08
N LYS A 187 21.94 -0.49 2.96
CA LYS A 187 23.22 -0.20 2.30
C LYS A 187 23.03 0.13 0.83
N LYS A 188 22.36 -0.73 0.05
CA LYS A 188 22.15 -0.50 -1.39
C LYS A 188 21.38 0.80 -1.65
N ILE A 189 20.34 1.09 -0.86
CA ILE A 189 19.57 2.34 -0.98
C ILE A 189 20.48 3.54 -0.68
N THR A 190 21.27 3.47 0.39
CA THR A 190 22.21 4.55 0.75
C THR A 190 23.19 4.80 -0.39
N ASP A 191 23.80 3.75 -0.94
CA ASP A 191 24.76 3.85 -2.04
C ASP A 191 24.13 4.49 -3.30
N ILE A 192 22.88 4.13 -3.62
CA ILE A 192 22.13 4.67 -4.77
C ILE A 192 21.77 6.15 -4.58
N VAL A 193 21.32 6.52 -3.37
CA VAL A 193 20.80 7.86 -3.06
C VAL A 193 21.90 8.86 -2.70
N ASN A 194 23.08 8.37 -2.32
CA ASN A 194 24.22 9.21 -1.95
C ASN A 194 24.52 10.27 -3.01
N GLY A 195 24.76 11.50 -2.55
CA GLY A 195 24.98 12.66 -3.42
C GLY A 195 23.75 13.21 -4.16
N HIS A 196 22.56 12.61 -4.01
CA HIS A 196 21.31 13.09 -4.62
C HIS A 196 20.35 13.69 -3.61
N VAL A 197 20.20 13.07 -2.43
CA VAL A 197 19.29 13.49 -1.36
C VAL A 197 20.00 13.31 -0.01
N PRO A 198 19.84 14.22 0.97
CA PRO A 198 20.30 13.98 2.34
C PRO A 198 19.65 12.71 2.91
N ILE A 199 20.42 11.89 3.62
CA ILE A 199 19.94 10.63 4.22
C ILE A 199 19.95 10.77 5.74
N GLU A 200 18.85 10.40 6.37
CA GLU A 200 18.68 10.34 7.82
C GLU A 200 18.41 8.88 8.22
N PRO A 201 19.44 8.12 8.62
CA PRO A 201 19.25 6.74 9.07
C PRO A 201 18.79 6.69 10.54
N LEU A 202 17.86 5.78 10.83
CA LEU A 202 17.45 5.39 12.16
C LEU A 202 17.50 3.87 12.29
N ASP A 203 18.48 3.37 13.02
CA ASP A 203 18.63 1.94 13.32
C ASP A 203 17.97 1.61 14.66
N LEU A 204 17.06 0.63 14.63
CA LEU A 204 16.31 0.16 15.79
C LEU A 204 15.61 1.30 16.58
N PRO A 205 14.86 2.21 15.95
CA PRO A 205 14.29 3.37 16.63
C PRO A 205 13.01 3.05 17.40
N SER A 206 12.63 3.97 18.28
CA SER A 206 11.26 4.08 18.79
C SER A 206 10.30 4.72 17.83
N VAL A 207 9.00 4.51 18.09
CA VAL A 207 7.94 5.15 17.32
C VAL A 207 8.07 6.66 17.44
N ASP A 208 8.37 7.19 18.63
CA ASP A 208 8.54 8.62 18.85
C ASP A 208 9.72 9.16 18.04
N GLN A 209 10.88 8.48 18.05
CA GLN A 209 12.04 8.87 17.24
C GLN A 209 11.73 8.86 15.74
N ALA A 210 11.00 7.85 15.26
CA ALA A 210 10.57 7.78 13.87
C ALA A 210 9.59 8.91 13.52
N VAL A 211 8.59 9.16 14.36
CA VAL A 211 7.57 10.21 14.16
C VAL A 211 8.19 11.60 14.17
N ASP A 212 9.10 11.89 15.08
CA ASP A 212 9.80 13.18 15.14
C ASP A 212 10.50 13.46 13.81
N LYS A 213 11.18 12.46 13.24
CA LYS A 213 11.85 12.57 11.94
C LYS A 213 10.91 12.59 10.74
N LEU A 214 9.71 12.00 10.84
CA LEU A 214 8.73 12.03 9.76
C LEU A 214 8.23 13.45 9.46
N THR A 215 8.25 14.36 10.44
CA THR A 215 7.73 15.74 10.29
C THR A 215 8.46 16.53 9.19
N ASP A 216 9.79 16.35 9.09
CA ASP A 216 10.64 17.04 8.11
C ASP A 216 11.05 16.15 6.93
N CYS A 217 10.59 14.89 6.91
CA CYS A 217 10.97 13.96 5.86
C CYS A 217 10.25 14.27 4.54
N TYR A 218 10.97 14.10 3.43
CA TYR A 218 10.39 14.16 2.09
C TYR A 218 10.11 12.74 1.58
N ILE A 219 11.06 11.83 1.80
CA ILE A 219 10.87 10.40 1.56
C ILE A 219 11.06 9.66 2.89
N ALA A 220 10.15 8.73 3.20
CA ALA A 220 10.33 7.78 4.28
C ALA A 220 10.47 6.36 3.71
N HIS A 221 11.49 5.64 4.12
CA HIS A 221 11.70 4.23 3.82
C HIS A 221 11.65 3.45 5.12
N PHE A 222 10.69 2.54 5.25
CA PHE A 222 10.61 1.62 6.38
C PHE A 222 11.02 0.24 5.93
N THR A 223 12.04 -0.34 6.58
CA THR A 223 12.43 -1.73 6.41
C THR A 223 12.38 -2.45 7.76
N CYS A 224 11.24 -3.09 8.00
CA CYS A 224 10.89 -3.68 9.29
C CYS A 224 9.82 -4.78 9.11
N HIS A 225 9.32 -5.32 10.22
CA HIS A 225 8.12 -6.14 10.20
C HIS A 225 6.86 -5.27 10.14
N GLY A 226 5.85 -5.74 9.41
CA GLY A 226 4.49 -5.23 9.46
C GLY A 226 3.62 -6.18 10.27
N LEU A 227 2.59 -5.64 10.92
CA LEU A 227 1.59 -6.43 11.62
C LEU A 227 0.19 -6.02 11.17
N THR A 228 -0.61 -7.02 10.80
CA THR A 228 -2.04 -6.87 10.54
C THR A 228 -2.82 -7.35 11.75
N ASP A 229 -3.61 -6.47 12.35
CA ASP A 229 -4.58 -6.81 13.37
C ASP A 229 -5.96 -6.98 12.74
N HIS A 230 -6.41 -8.23 12.60
CA HIS A 230 -7.70 -8.54 11.98
C HIS A 230 -8.90 -8.24 12.88
N ALA A 231 -8.70 -8.08 14.19
CA ALA A 231 -9.77 -7.76 15.12
C ALA A 231 -10.00 -6.24 15.16
N ASP A 232 -8.93 -5.47 15.10
CA ASP A 232 -8.95 -4.02 15.03
C ASP A 232 -7.92 -3.51 14.01
N PRO A 233 -8.31 -3.30 12.74
CA PRO A 233 -7.41 -2.86 11.70
C PRO A 233 -6.68 -1.54 12.00
N SER A 234 -7.25 -0.66 12.84
CA SER A 234 -6.60 0.61 13.23
C SER A 234 -5.34 0.38 14.08
N ASN A 235 -5.26 -0.78 14.75
CA ASN A 235 -4.11 -1.25 15.50
C ASN A 235 -3.07 -2.00 14.64
N SER A 236 -3.32 -2.22 13.35
CA SER A 236 -2.28 -2.69 12.41
C SER A 236 -1.17 -1.64 12.31
N GLY A 237 0.05 -2.04 11.92
CA GLY A 237 1.15 -1.07 11.87
C GLY A 237 2.52 -1.65 11.57
N LEU A 238 3.53 -0.80 11.74
CA LEU A 238 4.94 -1.16 11.60
C LEU A 238 5.53 -1.45 12.98
N ILE A 239 6.25 -2.57 13.12
CA ILE A 239 6.86 -2.97 14.39
C ILE A 239 8.23 -2.28 14.51
N LEU A 240 8.36 -1.48 15.57
CA LEU A 240 9.57 -0.79 15.99
C LEU A 240 9.94 -1.26 17.41
N GLN A 241 10.84 -0.56 18.11
CA GLN A 241 11.18 -0.90 19.49
C GLN A 241 11.11 0.30 20.44
N LYS A 242 10.86 0.07 21.71
CA LYS A 242 11.01 1.09 22.75
C LYS A 242 11.85 0.54 23.89
N ARG A 243 12.30 1.42 24.77
CA ARG A 243 12.89 0.99 26.05
C ARG A 243 11.76 0.76 27.06
N GLY A 244 11.71 -0.44 27.62
CA GLY A 244 10.82 -0.80 28.72
C GLY A 244 11.26 -0.16 30.05
N GLU A 245 10.43 -0.33 31.08
CA GLU A 245 10.68 0.20 32.44
C GLU A 245 12.01 -0.34 33.03
N GLY A 246 12.39 -1.56 32.66
CA GLY A 246 13.66 -2.19 33.04
C GLY A 246 14.86 -1.87 32.13
N GLN A 247 14.73 -0.91 31.20
CA GLN A 247 15.69 -0.62 30.12
C GLN A 247 15.92 -1.73 29.09
N GLU A 248 15.19 -2.83 29.17
CA GLU A 248 15.16 -3.85 28.12
C GLU A 248 14.43 -3.31 26.89
N ALA A 249 14.84 -3.76 25.70
CA ALA A 249 14.15 -3.41 24.47
C ALA A 249 12.83 -4.19 24.40
N GLU A 250 11.74 -3.49 24.13
CA GLU A 250 10.40 -4.04 23.96
C GLU A 250 9.87 -3.70 22.57
N GLN A 251 8.92 -4.48 22.07
CA GLN A 251 8.24 -4.11 20.82
C GLN A 251 7.40 -2.85 21.03
N ASP A 252 7.44 -1.99 20.04
CA ASP A 252 6.54 -0.85 19.90
C ASP A 252 5.93 -0.88 18.49
N ARG A 253 4.86 -0.11 18.27
CA ARG A 253 4.12 -0.14 17.01
C ARG A 253 3.71 1.25 16.56
N LEU A 254 4.12 1.61 15.35
CA LEU A 254 3.52 2.73 14.64
C LEU A 254 2.20 2.24 14.02
N THR A 255 1.10 2.43 14.75
CA THR A 255 -0.24 1.99 14.33
C THR A 255 -0.81 2.85 13.21
N VAL A 256 -1.79 2.32 12.46
CA VAL A 256 -2.55 3.10 11.49
C VAL A 256 -3.23 4.28 12.18
N HIS A 257 -3.83 4.06 13.36
CA HIS A 257 -4.43 5.12 14.17
C HIS A 257 -3.43 6.26 14.40
N ARG A 258 -2.28 5.96 15.02
CA ARG A 258 -1.25 6.94 15.35
C ARG A 258 -0.69 7.62 14.10
N GLY A 259 -0.44 6.86 13.04
CA GLY A 259 0.02 7.40 11.76
C GLY A 259 -0.99 8.36 11.14
N SER A 260 -2.29 8.05 11.21
CA SER A 260 -3.36 8.88 10.62
C SER A 260 -3.60 10.20 11.35
N GLU A 261 -3.17 10.32 12.61
CA GLU A 261 -3.21 11.57 13.38
C GLU A 261 -2.05 12.52 13.04
N LEU A 262 -1.04 12.03 12.32
CA LEU A 262 0.08 12.87 11.88
C LEU A 262 -0.38 13.84 10.78
N SER A 263 0.24 15.02 10.76
CA SER A 263 0.06 16.02 9.71
C SER A 263 1.41 16.38 9.11
N LEU A 264 1.80 15.63 8.09
CA LEU A 264 3.14 15.69 7.49
C LEU A 264 3.12 16.63 6.28
N ALA A 265 3.45 17.90 6.51
CA ALA A 265 3.36 18.97 5.53
C ALA A 265 4.33 18.80 4.35
N HIS A 266 5.44 18.10 4.54
CA HIS A 266 6.52 17.95 3.55
C HIS A 266 6.63 16.55 2.94
N ALA A 267 5.84 15.59 3.43
CA ALA A 267 5.85 14.20 2.99
C ALA A 267 5.51 14.04 1.49
N ARG A 268 6.29 13.21 0.78
CA ARG A 268 6.11 12.91 -0.65
C ARG A 268 5.95 11.44 -0.95
N ILE A 269 6.91 10.62 -0.52
CA ILE A 269 6.92 9.17 -0.80
C ILE A 269 7.12 8.41 0.50
N ALA A 270 6.24 7.47 0.80
CA ALA A 270 6.49 6.44 1.82
C ALA A 270 6.71 5.10 1.11
N TYR A 271 7.88 4.49 1.30
CA TYR A 271 8.18 3.14 0.83
C TYR A 271 8.16 2.19 2.03
N LEU A 272 7.16 1.32 2.08
CA LEU A 272 6.95 0.38 3.18
C LEU A 272 7.46 -1.00 2.76
N SER A 273 8.76 -1.22 2.95
CA SER A 273 9.39 -2.55 2.90
C SER A 273 8.99 -3.31 4.18
N ALA A 274 7.71 -3.64 4.30
CA ALA A 274 7.17 -4.39 5.41
C ALA A 274 6.00 -5.25 4.92
N CYS A 275 5.98 -6.49 5.41
CA CYS A 275 5.00 -7.51 5.03
C CYS A 275 3.57 -7.05 5.32
N SER A 276 2.64 -7.38 4.42
CA SER A 276 1.19 -7.18 4.61
C SER A 276 0.74 -5.73 4.86
N THR A 277 1.56 -4.74 4.50
CA THR A 277 1.22 -3.31 4.66
C THR A 277 0.04 -2.87 3.80
N ALA A 278 -0.30 -3.63 2.77
CA ALA A 278 -1.47 -3.45 1.90
C ALA A 278 -2.46 -4.65 1.95
N GLU A 279 -2.40 -5.51 2.99
CA GLU A 279 -3.26 -6.69 3.09
C GLU A 279 -4.73 -6.34 3.45
N ASN A 280 -5.67 -6.82 2.64
CA ASN A 280 -7.12 -6.73 2.87
C ASN A 280 -7.64 -7.95 3.65
N GLY A 281 -7.42 -7.94 4.97
CA GLY A 281 -7.76 -9.07 5.84
C GLY A 281 -9.15 -9.03 6.51
N ALA A 282 -9.85 -7.89 6.53
CA ALA A 282 -11.09 -7.75 7.29
C ALA A 282 -12.33 -7.99 6.39
N ALA A 283 -12.77 -9.25 6.33
CA ALA A 283 -14.00 -9.64 5.62
C ALA A 283 -15.30 -8.96 6.13
N ARG A 284 -15.23 -8.17 7.21
CA ARG A 284 -16.34 -7.40 7.80
C ARG A 284 -16.26 -5.88 7.59
N LEU A 285 -15.18 -5.38 6.99
CA LEU A 285 -14.94 -3.95 6.76
C LEU A 285 -14.65 -3.70 5.28
N SER A 286 -15.49 -4.24 4.40
CA SER A 286 -15.40 -4.02 2.95
C SER A 286 -15.58 -2.54 2.56
N ASP A 287 -16.15 -1.71 3.45
CA ASP A 287 -16.44 -0.30 3.18
C ASP A 287 -15.35 0.67 3.70
N GLU A 288 -14.46 0.23 4.59
CA GLU A 288 -13.30 1.00 5.06
C GLU A 288 -12.04 0.14 5.00
N VAL A 289 -11.31 0.31 3.90
CA VAL A 289 -10.02 -0.33 3.64
C VAL A 289 -8.96 0.30 4.56
N ILE A 290 -8.89 -0.14 5.81
CA ILE A 290 -7.87 0.29 6.78
C ILE A 290 -6.60 -0.54 6.54
N HIS A 291 -5.65 0.05 5.83
CA HIS A 291 -4.31 -0.49 5.60
C HIS A 291 -3.26 0.37 6.28
N VAL A 292 -2.08 -0.20 6.55
CA VAL A 292 -0.92 0.62 6.95
C VAL A 292 -0.66 1.69 5.88
N VAL A 293 -0.77 1.33 4.60
CA VAL A 293 -0.68 2.28 3.48
C VAL A 293 -1.67 3.46 3.59
N SER A 294 -2.93 3.22 3.94
CA SER A 294 -3.92 4.30 4.05
C SER A 294 -3.61 5.25 5.21
N GLY A 295 -3.04 4.74 6.31
CA GLY A 295 -2.54 5.57 7.41
C GLY A 295 -1.49 6.57 6.95
N PHE A 296 -0.50 6.13 6.16
CA PHE A 296 0.51 7.02 5.58
C PHE A 296 -0.05 8.00 4.55
N GLN A 297 -1.06 7.58 3.75
CA GLN A 297 -1.73 8.50 2.84
C GLN A 297 -2.44 9.63 3.59
N VAL A 298 -3.19 9.31 4.66
CA VAL A 298 -3.86 10.30 5.51
C VAL A 298 -2.85 11.20 6.21
N ALA A 299 -1.75 10.62 6.71
CA ALA A 299 -0.66 11.34 7.36
C ALA A 299 -0.06 12.46 6.47
N GLY A 300 -0.14 12.32 5.14
CA GLY A 300 0.25 13.35 4.19
C GLY A 300 1.09 12.88 3.02
N PHE A 301 1.45 11.59 2.93
CA PHE A 301 2.20 11.03 1.80
C PHE A 301 1.28 10.82 0.59
N PRO A 302 1.42 11.61 -0.50
CA PRO A 302 0.60 11.42 -1.69
C PRO A 302 0.88 10.11 -2.42
N TYR A 303 2.09 9.55 -2.25
CA TYR A 303 2.54 8.33 -2.88
C TYR A 303 3.06 7.36 -1.83
N VAL A 304 2.46 6.16 -1.78
CA VAL A 304 2.85 5.13 -0.83
C VAL A 304 3.06 3.81 -1.56
N VAL A 305 4.22 3.20 -1.40
CA VAL A 305 4.53 1.87 -1.91
C VAL A 305 4.41 0.89 -0.74
N GLY A 306 3.67 -0.21 -0.94
CA GLY A 306 3.48 -1.23 0.08
C GLY A 306 3.48 -2.64 -0.50
N CYS A 307 3.39 -3.63 0.38
CA CYS A 307 3.36 -5.05 0.04
C CYS A 307 2.02 -5.68 0.43
N LEU A 308 1.38 -6.39 -0.49
CA LEU A 308 0.10 -7.07 -0.27
C LEU A 308 0.22 -8.29 0.66
N TRP A 309 1.38 -8.96 0.69
CA TRP A 309 1.65 -10.15 1.50
C TRP A 309 3.12 -10.21 1.93
N PRO A 310 3.52 -11.18 2.77
CA PRO A 310 4.90 -11.33 3.19
C PRO A 310 5.85 -11.66 2.04
N SER A 311 6.92 -10.87 1.95
CA SER A 311 7.93 -10.93 0.89
C SER A 311 9.14 -11.77 1.26
N ILE A 312 9.77 -12.39 0.26
CA ILE A 312 11.09 -13.01 0.40
C ILE A 312 12.15 -11.91 0.56
N ASP A 313 13.06 -12.09 1.51
CA ASP A 313 14.00 -11.06 1.97
C ASP A 313 14.84 -10.44 0.84
N TRP A 314 15.48 -11.27 0.01
CA TRP A 314 16.30 -10.79 -1.11
C TRP A 314 15.47 -10.04 -2.18
N VAL A 315 14.20 -10.39 -2.35
CA VAL A 315 13.33 -9.71 -3.32
C VAL A 315 13.02 -8.29 -2.88
N ARG A 316 12.87 -8.06 -1.57
CA ARG A 316 12.72 -6.70 -1.02
C ARG A 316 13.89 -5.83 -1.41
N VAL A 317 15.10 -6.34 -1.20
CA VAL A 317 16.37 -5.67 -1.52
C VAL A 317 16.43 -5.29 -3.00
N GLU A 318 16.10 -6.23 -3.90
CA GLU A 318 16.16 -5.99 -5.35
C GLU A 318 15.08 -5.00 -5.81
N VAL A 319 13.84 -5.11 -5.32
CA VAL A 319 12.77 -4.18 -5.71
C VAL A 319 13.01 -2.78 -5.15
N SER A 320 13.45 -2.63 -3.91
CA SER A 320 13.73 -1.30 -3.35
C SER A 320 14.93 -0.64 -4.03
N SER A 321 16.01 -1.39 -4.27
CA SER A 321 17.17 -0.90 -5.03
C SER A 321 16.79 -0.51 -6.45
N GLY A 322 16.01 -1.36 -7.13
CA GLY A 322 15.48 -1.09 -8.47
C GLY A 322 14.59 0.16 -8.50
N PHE A 323 13.75 0.33 -7.48
CA PHE A 323 12.85 1.49 -7.33
C PHE A 323 13.65 2.79 -7.20
N TYR A 324 14.59 2.90 -6.26
CA TYR A 324 15.37 4.12 -6.09
C TYR A 324 16.29 4.39 -7.29
N GLY A 325 16.92 3.37 -7.86
CA GLY A 325 17.72 3.52 -9.07
C GLY A 325 16.89 4.02 -10.25
N SER A 326 15.67 3.51 -10.40
CA SER A 326 14.71 3.94 -11.40
C SER A 326 14.21 5.37 -11.16
N LEU A 327 13.88 5.72 -9.92
CA LEU A 327 13.39 7.03 -9.51
C LEU A 327 14.44 8.13 -9.73
N LEU A 328 15.72 7.88 -9.40
CA LEU A 328 16.80 8.86 -9.51
C LEU A 328 17.30 9.06 -10.95
N ARG A 329 17.19 8.05 -11.82
CA ARG A 329 17.51 8.20 -13.27
C ARG A 329 16.65 9.26 -13.95
N ARG A 330 15.45 9.53 -13.42
CA ARG A 330 14.48 10.50 -13.95
C ARG A 330 14.78 11.92 -13.49
N ARG A 331 16.04 12.35 -13.63
CA ARG A 331 16.50 13.70 -13.24
C ARG A 331 15.65 14.77 -13.93
N GLY A 332 15.18 15.75 -13.16
CA GLY A 332 14.42 16.91 -13.65
C GLY A 332 12.91 16.72 -13.72
N ALA A 333 12.38 15.50 -13.55
CA ALA A 333 10.97 15.29 -13.31
C ALA A 333 10.63 15.67 -11.86
N ARG A 334 9.55 16.44 -11.67
CA ARG A 334 8.84 16.46 -10.39
C ARG A 334 8.49 15.00 -10.11
N TRP A 335 8.87 14.42 -8.96
CA TRP A 335 8.46 13.04 -8.61
C TRP A 335 6.95 13.01 -8.41
N ASP A 336 6.22 12.98 -9.52
CA ASP A 336 4.79 12.84 -9.61
C ASP A 336 4.40 11.36 -9.55
N GLY A 337 3.10 11.10 -9.44
CA GLY A 337 2.58 9.75 -9.24
C GLY A 337 2.87 8.83 -10.41
N GLY A 338 2.94 9.36 -11.63
CA GLY A 338 3.27 8.59 -12.82
C GLY A 338 4.70 8.06 -12.76
N GLU A 339 5.65 8.90 -12.36
CA GLU A 339 7.06 8.49 -12.23
C GLU A 339 7.28 7.52 -11.06
N VAL A 340 6.63 7.76 -9.91
CA VAL A 340 6.74 6.83 -8.76
C VAL A 340 6.14 5.46 -9.10
N ALA A 341 4.94 5.43 -9.68
CA ALA A 341 4.30 4.17 -10.08
C ALA A 341 5.11 3.43 -11.17
N ARG A 342 5.70 4.16 -12.12
CA ARG A 342 6.56 3.58 -13.15
C ARG A 342 7.85 3.01 -12.55
N ALA A 343 8.44 3.67 -11.56
CA ALA A 343 9.62 3.16 -10.85
C ALA A 343 9.32 1.85 -10.11
N VAL A 344 8.17 1.75 -9.45
CA VAL A 344 7.71 0.48 -8.84
C VAL A 344 7.55 -0.60 -9.90
N ARG A 345 6.85 -0.29 -11.00
CA ARG A 345 6.63 -1.25 -12.09
C ARG A 345 7.94 -1.76 -12.69
N GLU A 346 8.90 -0.87 -12.96
CA GLU A 346 10.20 -1.27 -13.51
C GLU A 346 10.97 -2.19 -12.57
N ALA A 347 11.00 -1.87 -11.28
CA ALA A 347 11.65 -2.70 -10.28
C ALA A 347 11.00 -4.09 -10.17
N VAL A 348 9.66 -4.14 -10.13
CA VAL A 348 8.90 -5.41 -10.10
C VAL A 348 9.11 -6.22 -11.37
N MET A 349 9.13 -5.57 -12.54
CA MET A 349 9.34 -6.26 -13.83
C MET A 349 10.74 -6.85 -13.95
N ALA A 350 11.77 -6.18 -13.41
CA ALA A 350 13.13 -6.73 -13.40
C ALA A 350 13.21 -8.01 -12.55
N VAL A 351 12.58 -8.03 -11.37
CA VAL A 351 12.52 -9.26 -10.55
C VAL A 351 11.67 -10.33 -11.23
N ARG A 352 10.55 -9.95 -11.86
CA ARG A 352 9.71 -10.89 -12.60
C ARG A 352 10.47 -11.58 -13.72
N GLU A 353 11.34 -10.89 -14.42
CA GLU A 353 12.15 -11.47 -15.51
C GLU A 353 13.06 -12.60 -14.98
N ALA A 354 13.60 -12.45 -13.77
CA ALA A 354 14.41 -13.46 -13.10
C ALA A 354 13.58 -14.60 -12.45
N GLU A 355 12.36 -14.30 -12.00
CA GLU A 355 11.52 -15.21 -11.18
C GLU A 355 10.12 -15.40 -11.80
N MET A 356 10.06 -15.62 -13.11
CA MET A 356 8.80 -15.62 -13.88
C MET A 356 7.81 -16.70 -13.41
N ASP A 357 8.32 -17.82 -12.89
CA ASP A 357 7.55 -18.95 -12.36
C ASP A 357 7.13 -18.78 -10.89
N ARG A 358 7.55 -17.68 -10.23
CA ARG A 358 7.32 -17.43 -8.80
C ARG A 358 6.60 -16.10 -8.56
N PRO A 359 5.32 -15.97 -8.98
CA PRO A 359 4.54 -14.73 -8.85
C PRO A 359 4.41 -14.19 -7.43
N LEU A 360 4.43 -15.08 -6.41
CA LEU A 360 4.44 -14.64 -5.01
C LEU A 360 5.67 -13.81 -4.62
N ALA A 361 6.78 -13.94 -5.35
CA ALA A 361 7.98 -13.17 -5.08
C ALA A 361 7.81 -11.70 -5.48
N TRP A 362 7.23 -11.42 -6.64
CA TRP A 362 7.25 -10.07 -7.24
C TRP A 362 5.89 -9.38 -7.33
N ALA A 363 4.76 -10.10 -7.32
CA ALA A 363 3.44 -9.50 -7.55
C ALA A 363 2.88 -8.71 -6.35
N GLN A 364 3.58 -8.69 -5.22
CA GLN A 364 3.10 -8.11 -3.96
C GLN A 364 3.23 -6.59 -3.88
N PHE A 365 4.13 -6.00 -4.68
CA PHE A 365 4.48 -4.59 -4.56
C PHE A 365 3.46 -3.73 -5.32
N VAL A 366 2.86 -2.79 -4.61
CA VAL A 366 1.77 -1.97 -5.12
C VAL A 366 2.01 -0.51 -4.76
N HIS A 367 1.68 0.38 -5.71
CA HIS A 367 1.71 1.82 -5.51
C HIS A 367 0.30 2.33 -5.24
N PHE A 368 0.15 3.11 -4.17
CA PHE A 368 -1.06 3.83 -3.83
C PHE A 368 -0.83 5.34 -3.95
N GLY A 369 -1.62 6.03 -4.76
CA GLY A 369 -1.44 7.47 -4.92
C GLY A 369 -2.12 8.09 -6.13
N ALA A 370 -1.89 9.40 -6.22
CA ALA A 370 -2.51 10.38 -7.10
C ALA A 370 -2.15 10.30 -8.59
#